data_AF-A0AAY4A4H6-F1
#
_entry.id   AF-A0AAY4A4H6-F1
#
_cell.length_a   1.000
_cell.length_b   1.000
_cell.length_c   1.000
_cell.angle_alpha   90.00
_cell.angle_beta   90.00
_cell.angle_gamma   90.00
#
_symmetry.space_group_name_H-M   'P 1'
#
loop_
_entity.id
_entity.type
_entity.pdbx_description
1 polymer ?
#
loop_
_entity_poly.entity_id
_entity_poly.type
_entity_poly.pdbx_seq_one_letter_code
_entity_poly.pdbx_strand_id
1 'polypeptide(L)'
;MFGKLGETLWICVYGFENTRNSFKKCQPNLSPDEVQALQELKNNTQIVIKPADKGSAIVILDRQQYLWEGYRQLYNTKYYKKLDKPIYLETMPMVKTILQSLYDNNFINAKQMTYLLGNKEPRGRIFHLLPKIHKDPAK
;
A
#
# COMPACT_ATOMS: atom_id res chain seq x y z
N MET A 1 9.54 -5.24 8.04
CA MET A 1 10.48 -5.61 6.97
C MET A 1 9.70 -6.23 5.85
N PHE A 2 9.88 -5.77 4.61
CA PHE A 2 9.27 -6.39 3.44
C PHE A 2 10.33 -7.24 2.77
N GLY A 3 10.36 -8.53 3.12
CA GLY A 3 11.14 -9.51 2.38
C GLY A 3 10.37 -9.93 1.13
N LYS A 4 11.02 -9.86 -0.03
CA LYS A 4 10.64 -10.66 -1.19
C LYS A 4 11.29 -12.03 -1.03
N LEU A 5 10.47 -13.05 -0.82
CA LEU A 5 10.82 -14.45 -0.96
C LEU A 5 9.60 -15.12 -1.59
N GLY A 6 9.78 -15.65 -2.80
CA GLY A 6 8.91 -16.66 -3.37
C GLY A 6 7.51 -16.21 -3.78
N GLU A 7 7.02 -16.85 -4.82
CA GLU A 7 5.65 -16.76 -5.28
C GLU A 7 4.71 -17.29 -4.19
N THR A 8 4.04 -16.41 -3.46
CA THR A 8 2.82 -16.75 -2.74
C THR A 8 2.03 -15.47 -2.50
N LEU A 9 0.83 -15.40 -3.09
CA LEU A 9 -0.13 -14.35 -2.77
C LEU A 9 -0.44 -14.40 -1.27
N TRP A 10 -0.08 -13.34 -0.54
CA TRP A 10 -0.61 -13.12 0.80
C TRP A 10 -2.08 -12.74 0.68
N ILE A 11 -2.95 -13.74 0.74
CA ILE A 11 -4.31 -13.57 1.21
C ILE A 11 -4.20 -13.47 2.74
N CYS A 12 -4.79 -12.44 3.34
CA CYS A 12 -4.92 -12.37 4.80
C CYS A 12 -5.84 -13.49 5.24
N VAL A 13 -5.28 -14.67 5.50
CA VAL A 13 -5.97 -15.74 6.23
C VAL A 13 -5.55 -15.53 7.67
N TYR A 14 -6.49 -15.12 8.52
CA TYR A 14 -6.28 -15.05 9.96
C TYR A 14 -5.59 -16.33 10.44
N GLY A 15 -4.46 -16.17 11.15
CA GLY A 15 -3.79 -17.28 11.80
C GLY A 15 -4.74 -17.97 12.76
N PHE A 16 -5.08 -19.22 12.46
CA PHE A 16 -5.73 -20.12 13.41
C PHE A 16 -4.64 -21.03 13.97
N GLU A 17 -4.23 -20.76 15.20
CA GLU A 17 -3.53 -21.73 16.02
C GLU A 17 -4.40 -22.99 16.14
N ASN A 18 -3.72 -24.13 16.11
CA ASN A 18 -4.26 -25.47 16.04
C ASN A 18 -5.06 -25.83 17.30
N THR A 19 -6.31 -25.38 17.37
CA THR A 19 -7.33 -25.97 18.23
C THR A 19 -8.21 -26.86 17.34
N ARG A 20 -8.27 -28.16 17.66
CA ARG A 20 -9.20 -29.11 17.04
C ARG A 20 -10.62 -28.71 17.42
N ASN A 21 -11.16 -27.71 16.73
CA ASN A 21 -12.56 -27.33 16.80
C ASN A 21 -13.16 -27.74 15.46
N SER A 22 -14.19 -28.60 15.49
CA SER A 22 -14.95 -28.95 14.30
C SER A 22 -15.77 -27.74 13.87
N PHE A 23 -15.12 -26.82 13.16
CA PHE A 23 -15.84 -25.76 12.47
C PHE A 23 -16.83 -26.44 11.53
N LYS A 24 -18.14 -26.30 11.84
CA LYS A 24 -19.21 -26.62 10.89
C LYS A 24 -18.79 -25.99 9.57
N LYS A 25 -18.67 -26.81 8.52
CA LYS A 25 -18.33 -26.34 7.18
C LYS A 25 -19.41 -25.32 6.79
N CYS A 26 -19.11 -24.03 6.95
CA CYS A 26 -20.03 -22.98 6.53
C CYS A 26 -20.20 -23.11 5.03
N GLN A 27 -21.45 -23.11 4.58
CA GLN A 27 -21.74 -23.04 3.16
C GLN A 27 -21.12 -21.75 2.61
N PRO A 28 -20.41 -21.80 1.48
CA PRO A 28 -19.89 -20.59 0.85
C PRO A 28 -21.06 -19.66 0.55
N ASN A 29 -20.85 -18.36 0.78
CA ASN A 29 -21.83 -17.31 0.50
C ASN A 29 -21.86 -16.89 -0.98
N LEU A 30 -21.01 -17.51 -1.80
CA LEU A 30 -20.87 -17.25 -3.22
C LEU A 30 -21.05 -18.54 -3.99
N SER A 31 -21.72 -18.47 -5.14
CA SER A 31 -21.80 -19.56 -6.09
C SER A 31 -20.43 -19.81 -6.75
N PRO A 32 -20.20 -21.00 -7.34
CA PRO A 32 -18.99 -21.27 -8.11
C PRO A 32 -18.74 -20.24 -9.21
N ASP A 33 -19.80 -19.81 -9.91
CA ASP A 33 -19.72 -18.83 -11.00
C ASP A 33 -19.33 -17.44 -10.48
N GLU A 34 -19.84 -17.03 -9.31
CA GLU A 34 -19.46 -15.76 -8.67
C GLU A 34 -18.00 -15.78 -8.20
N VAL A 35 -17.53 -16.91 -7.66
CA VAL A 35 -16.12 -17.08 -7.31
C VAL A 35 -15.24 -16.97 -8.55
N GLN A 36 -15.66 -17.59 -9.66
CA GLN A 36 -14.94 -17.49 -10.92
C GLN A 36 -14.93 -16.06 -11.46
N ALA A 37 -16.07 -15.37 -11.47
CA ALA A 37 -16.15 -13.97 -11.88
C ALA A 37 -15.25 -13.05 -11.02
N LEU A 38 -15.17 -13.28 -9.70
CA LEU A 38 -14.26 -12.54 -8.83
C LEU A 38 -12.78 -12.82 -9.14
N GLN A 39 -12.44 -14.06 -9.49
CA GLN A 39 -11.08 -14.41 -9.90
C GLN A 39 -10.73 -13.73 -11.22
N GLU A 40 -11.63 -13.74 -12.20
CA GLU A 40 -11.47 -13.05 -13.49
C GLU A 40 -11.31 -11.54 -13.27
N LEU A 41 -12.15 -10.92 -12.44
CA LEU A 41 -12.07 -9.50 -12.10
C LEU A 41 -10.75 -9.15 -11.41
N LYS A 42 -10.30 -9.98 -10.45
CA LYS A 42 -9.02 -9.79 -9.74
C LYS A 42 -7.82 -9.90 -10.66
N ASN A 43 -7.89 -10.79 -11.65
CA ASN A 43 -6.81 -11.05 -12.59
C ASN A 43 -6.82 -10.10 -13.80
N ASN A 44 -7.87 -9.28 -13.96
CA ASN A 44 -7.96 -8.32 -15.05
C ASN A 44 -6.93 -7.19 -14.91
N THR A 45 -5.90 -7.23 -15.76
CA THR A 45 -4.80 -6.25 -15.81
C THR A 45 -5.14 -4.99 -16.61
N GLN A 46 -6.36 -4.85 -17.12
CA GLN A 46 -6.80 -3.64 -17.83
C GLN A 46 -7.53 -2.66 -16.91
N ILE A 47 -7.96 -3.10 -15.74
CA ILE A 47 -8.67 -2.26 -14.77
C ILE A 47 -7.87 -2.07 -13.47
N VAL A 48 -8.15 -0.97 -12.78
CA VAL A 48 -7.61 -0.63 -11.46
C VAL A 48 -8.78 -0.51 -10.50
N ILE A 49 -8.79 -1.33 -9.46
CA ILE A 49 -9.79 -1.33 -8.40
C ILE A 49 -9.16 -0.72 -7.14
N LYS A 50 -9.71 0.38 -6.65
CA LYS A 50 -9.24 1.09 -5.45
C LYS A 50 -10.41 1.57 -4.60
N PRO A 51 -10.25 1.67 -3.28
CA PRO A 51 -11.21 2.40 -2.47
C PRO A 51 -11.20 3.88 -2.86
N ALA A 52 -12.36 4.51 -2.81
CA ALA A 52 -12.46 5.96 -2.90
C ALA A 52 -11.89 6.61 -1.64
N ASP A 53 -11.27 7.79 -1.79
CA ASP A 53 -10.78 8.62 -0.68
C ASP A 53 -11.91 8.99 0.30
N LYS A 54 -13.16 9.09 -0.19
CA LYS A 54 -14.34 9.46 0.61
C LYS A 54 -15.57 8.64 0.21
N GLY A 55 -16.44 8.39 1.19
CA GLY A 55 -17.79 7.86 0.96
C GLY A 55 -17.90 6.34 0.89
N SER A 56 -16.91 5.59 1.39
CA SER A 56 -16.93 4.11 1.47
C SER A 56 -17.24 3.41 0.14
N ALA A 57 -16.93 4.05 -0.98
CA ALA A 57 -17.17 3.53 -2.32
C ALA A 57 -15.92 2.79 -2.86
N ILE A 58 -16.15 1.91 -3.82
CA ILE A 58 -15.09 1.28 -4.63
C ILE A 58 -15.11 1.94 -6.00
N VAL A 59 -13.94 2.30 -6.51
CA VAL A 59 -13.77 2.88 -7.83
C VAL A 59 -13.09 1.87 -8.73
N ILE A 60 -13.70 1.64 -9.89
CA ILE A 60 -13.15 0.84 -10.98
C ILE A 60 -12.77 1.81 -12.09
N LEU A 61 -11.50 1.83 -12.46
CA LEU A 61 -10.96 2.70 -13.51
C LEU A 61 -10.28 1.87 -14.58
N ASP A 62 -10.31 2.35 -15.81
CA ASP A 62 -9.39 1.89 -16.83
C ASP A 62 -7.94 2.19 -16.41
N ARG A 63 -7.03 1.23 -16.64
CA ARG A 63 -5.63 1.35 -16.22
C ARG A 63 -4.91 2.48 -16.94
N GLN A 64 -5.20 2.72 -18.21
CA GLN A 64 -4.55 3.79 -18.97
C GLN A 64 -4.97 5.16 -18.43
N GLN A 65 -6.27 5.34 -18.12
CA GLN A 65 -6.77 6.57 -17.50
C GLN A 65 -6.15 6.82 -16.11
N TYR A 66 -6.05 5.77 -15.28
CA TYR A 66 -5.42 5.85 -13.96
C TYR A 66 -3.95 6.30 -14.06
N LEU A 67 -3.19 5.71 -14.99
CA LEU A 67 -1.80 6.09 -15.24
C LEU A 67 -1.68 7.51 -15.78
N TRP A 68 -2.53 7.87 -16.76
CA TRP A 68 -2.54 9.20 -17.36
C TRP A 68 -2.75 10.29 -16.32
N GLU A 69 -3.72 10.12 -15.40
CA GLU A 69 -3.94 11.09 -14.32
C GLU A 69 -2.73 11.22 -13.38
N GLY A 70 -2.09 10.09 -13.05
CA GLY A 70 -0.86 10.10 -12.24
C GLY A 70 0.26 10.89 -12.91
N TYR A 71 0.50 10.62 -14.19
CA TYR A 71 1.50 11.36 -14.96
C TYR A 71 1.14 12.83 -15.11
N ARG A 72 -0.12 13.17 -15.41
CA ARG A 72 -0.59 14.55 -15.53
C ARG A 72 -0.30 15.37 -14.27
N GLN A 73 -0.51 14.79 -13.09
CA GLN A 73 -0.19 15.45 -11.82
C GLN A 73 1.32 15.56 -11.58
N LEU A 74 2.08 14.48 -11.79
CA LEU A 74 3.53 14.45 -11.55
C LEU A 74 4.34 15.31 -12.53
N TYR A 75 3.84 15.53 -13.75
CA TYR A 75 4.46 16.43 -14.73
C TYR A 75 4.23 17.91 -14.44
N ASN A 76 3.45 18.25 -13.40
CA ASN A 76 3.29 19.64 -13.00
C ASN A 76 4.57 20.17 -12.32
N THR A 77 5.41 20.82 -13.12
CA THR A 77 6.70 21.39 -12.69
C THR A 77 6.59 22.59 -11.75
N LYS A 78 5.39 23.16 -11.59
CA LYS A 78 5.13 24.19 -10.59
C LYS A 78 5.26 23.64 -9.17
N TYR A 79 4.87 22.38 -8.95
CA TYR A 79 4.81 21.76 -7.63
C TYR A 79 5.76 20.57 -7.46
N TYR A 80 6.14 19.89 -8.56
CA TYR A 80 6.97 18.69 -8.52
C TYR A 80 8.25 18.85 -9.33
N LYS A 81 9.35 18.29 -8.82
CA LYS A 81 10.61 18.17 -9.53
C LYS A 81 11.02 16.70 -9.58
N LYS A 82 11.39 16.22 -10.77
CA LYS A 82 11.94 14.88 -10.95
C LYS A 82 13.31 14.80 -10.25
N LEU A 83 13.53 13.72 -9.50
CA LEU A 83 14.83 13.42 -8.90
C LEU A 83 15.70 12.65 -9.90
N ASP A 84 16.97 13.04 -10.01
CA ASP A 84 17.93 12.37 -10.90
C ASP A 84 18.37 11.01 -10.35
N LYS A 85 18.41 10.88 -9.01
CA LYS A 85 18.74 9.65 -8.30
C LYS A 85 17.89 9.50 -7.03
N PRO A 86 17.71 8.27 -6.52
CA PRO A 86 17.03 8.07 -5.25
C PRO A 86 17.83 8.69 -4.09
N ILE A 87 17.22 9.63 -3.37
CA ILE A 87 17.87 10.34 -2.26
C ILE A 87 17.96 9.50 -0.96
N TYR A 88 17.19 8.43 -0.84
CA TYR A 88 17.10 7.66 0.40
C TYR A 88 18.43 7.01 0.80
N LEU A 89 19.33 6.76 -0.17
CA LEU A 89 20.65 6.21 0.07
C LEU A 89 21.52 7.15 0.91
N GLU A 90 21.31 8.46 0.77
CA GLU A 90 22.04 9.51 1.49
C GLU A 90 21.31 9.91 2.77
N THR A 91 19.98 9.98 2.73
CA THR A 91 19.20 10.42 3.91
C THR A 91 19.15 9.35 5.01
N MET A 92 19.21 8.05 4.68
CA MET A 92 19.14 7.00 5.70
C MET A 92 20.32 7.03 6.69
N PRO A 93 21.58 7.10 6.25
CA PRO A 93 22.71 7.30 7.17
C PRO A 93 22.55 8.54 8.05
N MET A 94 22.11 9.66 7.47
CA MET A 94 21.89 10.92 8.19
C MET A 94 20.84 10.75 9.30
N VAL A 95 19.69 10.17 8.97
CA VAL A 95 18.62 9.88 9.94
C VAL A 95 19.12 8.94 11.04
N LYS A 96 19.89 7.90 10.68
CA LYS A 96 20.47 6.97 11.66
C LYS A 96 21.38 7.70 12.66
N THR A 97 22.25 8.59 12.18
CA THR A 97 23.12 9.39 13.05
C THR A 97 22.32 10.28 14.00
N ILE A 98 21.28 10.94 13.52
CA ILE A 98 20.40 11.76 14.35
C ILE A 98 19.71 10.91 15.42
N LEU A 99 19.15 9.76 15.03
CA LEU A 99 18.48 8.86 15.97
C LEU A 99 19.44 8.29 17.01
N GLN A 100 20.69 7.99 16.63
CA GLN A 100 21.71 7.55 17.56
C GLN A 100 22.02 8.65 18.58
N SER A 101 22.23 9.89 18.12
CA SER A 101 22.42 11.03 19.03
C SER A 101 21.25 11.20 19.99
N LEU A 102 20.00 11.08 19.52
CA LEU A 102 18.83 11.19 20.40
C LEU A 102 18.77 10.06 21.44
N TYR A 103 19.16 8.85 21.06
CA TYR A 103 19.22 7.71 21.96
C TYR A 103 20.31 7.87 23.02
N ASP A 104 21.52 8.26 22.60
CA ASP A 104 22.68 8.46 23.49
C ASP A 104 22.42 9.58 24.51
N ASN A 105 21.65 10.60 24.12
CA ASN A 105 21.23 11.69 24.99
C ASN A 105 19.93 11.38 25.78
N ASN A 106 19.42 10.15 25.73
CA ASN A 106 18.22 9.69 26.45
C ASN A 106 16.91 10.45 26.10
N PHE A 107 16.84 11.10 24.92
CA PHE A 107 15.59 11.70 24.44
C PHE A 107 14.59 10.66 23.92
N ILE A 108 15.09 9.50 23.50
CA ILE A 108 14.27 8.37 23.03
C ILE A 108 14.76 7.06 23.64
N ASN A 109 13.86 6.12 23.84
CA ASN A 109 14.20 4.77 24.28
C ASN A 109 14.48 3.82 23.11
N ALA A 110 14.97 2.61 23.42
CA ALA A 110 15.35 1.63 22.41
C ALA A 110 14.18 1.18 21.50
N LYS A 111 12.96 1.11 22.05
CA LYS A 111 11.76 0.76 21.28
C LYS A 111 11.42 1.85 20.27
N GLN A 112 11.48 3.12 20.68
CA GLN A 112 11.28 4.27 19.80
C GLN A 112 12.36 4.34 18.73
N MET A 113 13.64 4.16 19.09
CA MET A 113 14.75 4.12 18.14
C MET A 113 14.54 3.05 17.07
N THR A 114 14.17 1.82 17.48
CA THR A 114 13.90 0.71 16.56
C THR A 114 12.72 1.03 15.63
N TYR A 115 11.64 1.58 16.18
CA TYR A 115 10.45 1.96 15.40
C TYR A 115 10.77 3.04 14.36
N LEU A 116 11.49 4.08 14.76
CA LEU A 116 11.83 5.22 13.90
C LEU A 116 12.86 4.87 12.82
N LEU A 117 13.83 4.02 13.13
CA LEU A 117 14.82 3.55 12.16
C LEU A 117 14.17 2.69 11.07
N GLY A 118 13.15 1.91 11.44
CA GLY A 118 12.39 1.08 10.51
C GLY A 118 13.19 -0.09 9.94
N ASN A 119 12.91 -0.45 8.68
CA ASN A 119 13.52 -1.61 8.04
C ASN A 119 14.96 -1.30 7.58
N LYS A 120 15.85 -2.28 7.74
CA LYS A 120 17.25 -2.17 7.30
C LYS A 120 17.39 -2.02 5.78
N GLU A 121 16.48 -2.60 5.02
CA GLU A 121 16.49 -2.51 3.56
C GLU A 121 15.74 -1.25 3.08
N PRO A 122 16.43 -0.31 2.41
CA PRO A 122 15.78 0.83 1.79
C PRO A 122 14.76 0.36 0.74
N ARG A 123 13.61 1.03 0.70
CA ARG A 123 12.63 0.84 -0.37
C ARG A 123 12.26 2.17 -1.01
N GLY A 124 12.20 2.19 -2.33
CA GLY A 124 11.64 3.29 -3.09
C GLY A 124 10.20 3.56 -2.65
N ARG A 125 9.84 4.84 -2.52
CA ARG A 125 8.46 5.25 -2.24
C ARG A 125 7.63 5.03 -3.50
N ILE A 126 6.51 4.34 -3.36
CA ILE A 126 5.60 4.06 -4.46
C ILE A 126 4.51 5.13 -4.47
N PHE A 127 4.43 5.88 -5.56
CA PHE A 127 3.32 6.79 -5.80
C PHE A 127 2.08 5.99 -6.19
N HIS A 128 0.97 6.25 -5.51
CA HIS A 128 -0.33 5.68 -5.84
C HIS A 128 -1.41 6.73 -5.60
N LEU A 129 -2.43 6.72 -6.45
CA LEU A 129 -3.59 7.59 -6.35
C LEU A 129 -4.76 6.88 -5.69
N LEU A 130 -5.47 7.61 -4.83
CA LEU A 130 -6.83 7.27 -4.37
C LEU A 130 -7.83 8.20 -5.07
N PRO A 131 -8.75 7.66 -5.88
CA PRO A 131 -9.75 8.47 -6.56
C PRO A 131 -10.67 9.16 -5.55
N LYS A 132 -11.02 10.41 -5.83
CA LYS A 132 -11.93 11.21 -5.01
C LYS A 132 -13.20 11.49 -5.80
N ILE A 133 -14.31 10.97 -5.29
CA ILE A 133 -15.63 11.22 -5.86
C ILE A 133 -16.14 12.53 -5.28
N HIS A 134 -16.41 13.50 -6.13
CA HIS A 134 -17.03 14.76 -5.74
C HIS A 134 -18.55 14.64 -5.88
N LYS A 135 -19.28 15.21 -4.92
CA LYS A 135 -20.72 15.43 -5.09
C LYS A 135 -20.89 16.55 -6.11
N ASP A 136 -21.95 16.47 -6.91
CA ASP A 136 -22.34 17.60 -7.73
C ASP A 136 -22.61 18.81 -6.83
N PRO A 137 -22.18 20.02 -7.24
CA PRO A 137 -22.59 21.23 -6.55
C PRO A 137 -24.13 21.30 -6.54
N ALA A 138 -24.71 21.68 -5.41
CA ALA A 138 -26.14 21.91 -5.32
C ALA A 138 -26.55 22.96 -6.36
N LYS A 139 -27.66 22.71 -7.07
CA LYS A 139 -28.22 23.63 -8.05
C LYS A 139 -28.74 24.91 -7.40
#